data_AF-A0A6B8QPJ3-F1
#
_entry.id   AF-A0A6B8QPJ3-F1
#
_cell.length_a   1.000
_cell.length_b   1.000
_cell.length_c   1.000
_cell.angle_alpha   90.00
_cell.angle_beta   90.00
_cell.angle_gamma   90.00
#
_symmetry.space_group_name_H-M   'P 1'
#
loop_
_entity.id
_entity.type
_entity.pdbx_description
1 polymer ?
#
loop_
_entity_poly.entity_id
_entity_poly.type
_entity_poly.pdbx_seq_one_letter_code
_entity_poly.pdbx_strand_id
1 'polypeptide(L)'
;MVTIFATIVMPTTQTTLFRGVEVELDRCSEHTRRNIETALNRGTNTPNPLADIEALEERTTAQAVGQLAATMLAQNAPIEQVEDALCELRTYMDEHFLQRKLVRLYER
;
A
#
# COMPACT_ATOMS: atom_id res chain seq x y z
N MET A 1 14.58 42.81 26.40
CA MET A 1 14.98 41.68 25.54
C MET A 1 13.70 41.09 24.96
N VAL A 2 13.52 41.15 23.64
CA VAL A 2 12.32 40.65 22.96
C VAL A 2 12.64 39.27 22.41
N THR A 3 11.99 38.25 22.94
CA THR A 3 12.14 36.86 22.50
C THR A 3 11.21 36.64 21.31
N ILE A 4 11.75 36.49 20.11
CA ILE A 4 10.99 36.15 18.91
C ILE A 4 10.77 34.63 18.93
N PHE A 5 9.53 34.19 19.10
CA PHE A 5 9.14 32.81 18.87
C PHE A 5 9.03 32.60 17.35
N ALA A 6 10.02 31.94 16.76
CA ALA A 6 9.91 31.43 15.40
C ALA A 6 8.98 30.22 15.43
N THR A 7 7.71 30.43 15.14
CA THR A 7 6.76 29.34 14.90
C THR A 7 7.17 28.66 13.59
N ILE A 8 7.82 27.50 13.69
CA ILE A 8 8.01 26.61 12.54
C ILE A 8 6.61 26.11 12.18
N VAL A 9 5.98 26.75 11.20
CA VAL A 9 4.80 26.20 10.54
C VAL A 9 5.29 24.98 9.78
N MET A 10 5.21 23.80 10.39
CA MET A 10 5.32 22.57 9.62
C MET A 10 4.17 22.59 8.60
N PRO A 11 4.44 22.47 7.29
CA PRO A 11 3.36 22.29 6.35
C PRO A 11 2.61 21.03 6.78
N THR A 12 1.35 21.18 7.17
CA THR A 12 0.45 20.04 7.37
C THR A 12 0.25 19.41 6.01
N THR A 13 1.07 18.43 5.66
CA THR A 13 0.87 17.69 4.41
C THR A 13 -0.46 16.98 4.52
N GLN A 14 -1.40 17.33 3.65
CA GLN A 14 -2.72 16.72 3.65
C GLN A 14 -2.62 15.31 3.08
N THR A 15 -2.66 14.31 3.95
CA THR A 15 -2.74 12.91 3.54
C THR A 15 -4.19 12.52 3.28
N THR A 16 -4.41 11.73 2.24
CA THR A 16 -5.73 11.17 1.88
C THR A 16 -5.63 9.66 1.82
N LEU A 17 -6.57 8.96 2.45
CA LEU A 17 -6.66 7.51 2.33
C LEU A 17 -7.23 7.16 0.95
N PHE A 18 -6.41 6.56 0.11
CA PHE A 18 -6.81 6.07 -1.20
C PHE A 18 -6.49 4.57 -1.30
N ARG A 19 -7.53 3.74 -1.44
CA ARG A 19 -7.39 2.29 -1.65
C ARG A 19 -6.54 1.60 -0.57
N GLY A 20 -6.69 2.02 0.69
CA GLY A 20 -5.95 1.45 1.82
C GLY A 20 -4.53 1.98 1.98
N VAL A 21 -4.11 2.95 1.16
CA VAL A 21 -2.80 3.62 1.26
C VAL A 21 -3.00 5.07 1.66
N GLU A 22 -2.21 5.55 2.62
CA GLU A 22 -2.16 6.99 2.93
C GLU A 22 -1.31 7.71 1.88
N VAL A 23 -1.94 8.66 1.17
CA VAL A 23 -1.34 9.35 0.03
C VAL A 23 -1.19 10.85 0.29
N GLU A 24 0.03 11.36 0.19
CA GLU A 24 0.37 12.78 0.15
C GLU A 24 0.17 13.31 -1.28
N LEU A 25 -0.99 13.89 -1.56
CA LEU A 25 -1.37 14.30 -2.92
C LEU A 25 -0.40 15.31 -3.55
N ASP A 26 0.22 16.17 -2.75
CA ASP A 26 1.19 17.18 -3.20
C ASP A 26 2.49 16.57 -3.74
N ARG A 27 2.79 15.32 -3.39
CA ARG A 27 3.97 14.59 -3.86
C ARG A 27 3.71 13.80 -5.13
N CYS A 28 2.45 13.54 -5.46
CA CYS A 28 2.06 12.86 -6.69
C CYS A 28 2.35 13.71 -7.94
N SER A 29 2.43 13.06 -9.11
CA SER A 29 2.35 13.78 -10.38
C SER A 29 0.97 14.45 -10.53
N GLU A 30 0.87 15.54 -11.31
CA GLU A 30 -0.42 16.20 -11.51
C GLU A 30 -1.50 15.27 -12.10
N HIS A 31 -1.09 14.35 -12.97
CA HIS A 31 -1.97 13.36 -13.56
C HIS A 31 -2.50 12.38 -12.51
N THR A 32 -1.59 11.80 -11.70
CA THR A 32 -1.94 10.87 -10.63
C THR A 32 -2.83 11.53 -9.59
N ARG A 33 -2.50 12.76 -9.16
CA ARG A 33 -3.32 13.54 -8.22
C ARG A 33 -4.74 13.75 -8.75
N ARG A 34 -4.88 14.21 -10.00
CA ARG A 34 -6.20 14.40 -10.64
C ARG A 34 -6.99 13.09 -10.73
N ASN A 35 -6.33 11.97 -11.02
CA ASN A 35 -7.00 10.66 -11.06
C ASN A 35 -7.50 10.24 -9.68
N ILE A 36 -6.70 10.43 -8.62
CA ILE A 36 -7.10 10.16 -7.24
C ILE A 36 -8.26 11.05 -6.81
N GLU A 37 -8.14 12.37 -6.99
CA GLU A 37 -9.19 13.33 -6.64
C GLU A 37 -10.49 13.03 -7.40
N THR A 38 -10.40 12.67 -8.68
CA THR A 38 -11.58 12.31 -9.48
C THR A 38 -12.18 10.99 -9.01
N ALA A 39 -11.36 9.98 -8.71
CA ALA A 39 -11.84 8.70 -8.19
C ALA A 39 -12.52 8.84 -6.81
N LEU A 40 -12.00 9.73 -5.94
CA LEU A 40 -12.62 10.04 -4.65
C LEU A 40 -13.96 10.78 -4.81
N ASN A 41 -14.04 11.72 -5.76
CA ASN A 41 -15.23 12.56 -5.95
C ASN A 41 -16.33 11.94 -6.82
N ARG A 42 -15.98 11.13 -7.82
CA ARG A 42 -16.90 10.58 -8.85
C ARG A 42 -17.10 9.07 -8.77
N GLY A 43 -16.43 8.40 -7.83
CA GLY A 43 -16.51 6.95 -7.66
C GLY A 43 -15.74 6.15 -8.73
N THR A 44 -16.06 4.85 -8.81
CA THR A 44 -15.25 3.79 -9.44
C THR A 44 -15.16 3.81 -10.97
N ASN A 45 -15.78 4.78 -11.66
CA ASN A 45 -15.76 4.87 -13.13
C ASN A 45 -14.50 5.55 -13.69
N THR A 46 -13.56 5.95 -12.83
CA THR A 46 -12.30 6.59 -13.22
C THR A 46 -11.15 5.57 -13.22
N PRO A 47 -10.17 5.65 -14.14
CA PRO A 47 -9.05 4.70 -14.16
C PRO A 47 -8.28 4.69 -12.82
N ASN A 48 -8.21 3.52 -12.19
CA ASN A 48 -7.44 3.33 -10.96
C ASN A 48 -5.95 3.19 -11.31
N PRO A 49 -5.07 4.13 -10.92
CA PRO A 49 -3.64 4.06 -11.24
C PRO A 49 -2.91 2.87 -10.61
N LEU A 50 -3.55 2.20 -9.63
CA LEU A 50 -3.02 1.03 -8.92
C LEU A 50 -3.61 -0.30 -9.40
N ALA A 51 -4.54 -0.31 -10.36
CA ALA A 51 -5.29 -1.52 -10.74
C ALA A 51 -4.39 -2.72 -11.07
N ASP A 52 -3.35 -2.50 -11.87
CA ASP A 52 -2.42 -3.58 -12.25
C ASP A 52 -1.63 -4.12 -11.06
N ILE A 53 -1.30 -3.25 -10.10
CA ILE A 53 -0.56 -3.63 -8.88
C ILE A 53 -1.47 -4.41 -7.94
N GLU A 54 -2.73 -3.98 -7.76
CA GLU A 54 -3.73 -4.70 -6.95
C GLU A 54 -4.03 -6.09 -7.55
N ALA A 55 -4.18 -6.20 -8.86
CA ALA A 55 -4.38 -7.49 -9.53
C ALA A 55 -3.13 -8.39 -9.48
N LEU A 56 -1.94 -7.81 -9.41
CA LEU A 56 -0.71 -8.55 -9.17
C LEU A 56 -0.65 -9.05 -7.72
N GLU A 57 -0.93 -8.18 -6.76
CA GLU A 57 -0.99 -8.47 -5.32
C GLU A 57 -1.90 -9.64 -5.02
N GLU A 58 -3.14 -9.60 -5.49
CA GLU A 58 -4.11 -10.68 -5.28
C GLU A 58 -3.58 -12.04 -5.77
N ARG A 59 -3.06 -12.06 -7.02
CA ARG A 59 -2.53 -13.30 -7.62
C ARG A 59 -1.27 -13.80 -6.92
N THR A 60 -0.32 -12.92 -6.65
CA THR A 60 0.95 -13.29 -6.01
C THR A 60 0.71 -13.74 -4.57
N THR A 61 -0.17 -13.09 -3.82
CA THR A 61 -0.52 -13.49 -2.46
C THR A 61 -1.21 -14.85 -2.45
N ALA A 62 -2.22 -15.08 -3.30
CA ALA A 62 -2.87 -16.38 -3.41
C ALA A 62 -1.89 -17.51 -3.77
N GLN A 63 -0.98 -17.25 -4.73
CA GLN A 63 0.05 -18.21 -5.12
C GLN A 63 1.03 -18.50 -3.99
N ALA A 64 1.56 -17.46 -3.32
CA ALA A 64 2.54 -17.60 -2.26
C ALA A 64 1.97 -18.34 -1.04
N VAL A 65 0.74 -18.00 -0.63
CA VAL A 65 0.02 -18.69 0.45
C VAL A 65 -0.17 -20.16 0.12
N GLY A 66 -0.68 -20.46 -1.09
CA GLY A 66 -0.91 -21.84 -1.52
C GLY A 66 0.40 -22.66 -1.55
N GLN A 67 1.47 -22.06 -2.07
CA GLN A 67 2.78 -22.72 -2.17
C GLN A 67 3.41 -22.95 -0.79
N LEU A 68 3.35 -21.96 0.11
CA LEU A 68 3.90 -22.08 1.46
C LEU A 68 3.13 -23.15 2.26
N ALA A 69 1.81 -23.08 2.27
CA ALA A 69 0.96 -24.05 2.98
C ALA A 69 1.19 -25.48 2.46
N ALA A 70 1.21 -25.68 1.13
CA ALA A 70 1.47 -27.00 0.54
C ALA A 70 2.86 -27.53 0.91
N THR A 71 3.88 -26.68 0.90
CA THR A 71 5.26 -27.05 1.24
C THR A 71 5.37 -27.48 2.70
N MET A 72 4.78 -26.71 3.62
CA MET A 72 4.85 -27.01 5.05
C MET A 72 4.04 -28.26 5.43
N LEU A 73 2.87 -28.45 4.82
CA LEU A 73 2.08 -29.67 5.00
C LEU A 73 2.84 -30.91 4.49
N ALA A 74 3.52 -30.81 3.34
CA ALA A 74 4.35 -31.89 2.82
C ALA A 74 5.54 -32.24 3.74
N GLN A 75 6.00 -31.27 4.53
CA GLN A 75 7.06 -31.45 5.53
C GLN A 75 6.53 -31.92 6.90
N ASN A 76 5.23 -32.19 7.03
CA ASN A 76 4.55 -32.50 8.30
C ASN A 76 4.80 -31.43 9.38
N ALA A 77 4.86 -30.15 8.98
CA ALA A 77 4.99 -29.05 9.92
C ALA A 77 3.77 -29.02 10.87
N PRO A 78 3.97 -28.72 12.17
CA PRO A 78 2.88 -28.49 13.11
C PRO A 78 1.98 -27.35 12.64
N ILE A 79 0.67 -27.45 12.88
CA ILE A 79 -0.30 -26.45 12.43
C ILE A 79 0.00 -25.04 12.95
N GLU A 80 0.45 -24.91 14.19
CA GLU A 80 0.85 -23.64 14.81
C GLU A 80 1.96 -22.96 14.00
N GLN A 81 2.96 -23.72 13.54
CA GLN A 81 4.05 -23.17 12.72
C GLN A 81 3.55 -22.75 11.33
N VAL A 82 2.57 -23.47 10.76
CA VAL A 82 1.95 -23.10 9.48
C VAL A 82 1.20 -21.77 9.62
N GLU A 83 0.44 -21.60 10.69
CA GLU A 83 -0.28 -20.35 10.96
C GLU A 83 0.67 -19.17 11.16
N ASP A 84 1.72 -19.34 11.97
CA ASP A 84 2.75 -18.32 12.18
C ASP A 84 3.42 -17.90 10.86
N ALA A 85 3.86 -18.89 10.06
CA ALA A 85 4.53 -18.62 8.78
C ALA A 85 3.61 -17.93 7.76
N LEU A 86 2.32 -18.28 7.73
CA LEU A 86 1.34 -17.60 6.88
C LEU A 86 1.07 -16.17 7.34
N CYS A 87 1.08 -15.92 8.66
CA CYS A 87 0.93 -14.59 9.23
C CYS A 87 2.14 -13.71 8.88
N GLU A 88 3.36 -14.23 9.04
CA GLU A 88 4.59 -13.55 8.63
C GLU A 88 4.62 -13.27 7.12
N LEU A 89 4.25 -14.25 6.29
CA LEU A 89 4.16 -14.08 4.84
C LEU A 89 3.20 -12.93 4.48
N ARG A 90 2.04 -12.86 5.13
CA ARG A 90 1.08 -11.78 4.91
C ARG A 90 1.69 -10.42 5.22
N THR A 91 2.34 -10.27 6.37
CA THR A 91 3.01 -9.01 6.75
C THR A 91 4.04 -8.59 5.71
N TYR A 92 4.90 -9.51 5.27
CA TYR A 92 5.89 -9.23 4.24
C TYR A 92 5.26 -8.80 2.91
N MET A 93 4.19 -9.48 2.50
CA MET A 93 3.49 -9.17 1.25
C MET A 93 2.79 -7.80 1.32
N ASP A 94 2.14 -7.49 2.45
CA ASP A 94 1.49 -6.19 2.67
C ASP A 94 2.52 -5.05 2.58
N GLU A 95 3.69 -5.19 3.22
CA GLU A 95 4.77 -4.21 3.14
C GLU A 95 5.34 -4.08 1.71
N HIS A 96 5.58 -5.20 1.04
CA HIS A 96 6.11 -5.22 -0.33
C HIS A 96 5.17 -4.49 -1.31
N PHE A 97 3.87 -4.78 -1.25
CA PHE A 97 2.90 -4.16 -2.15
C PHE A 97 2.59 -2.72 -1.75
N LEU A 98 2.63 -2.37 -0.46
CA LEU A 98 2.57 -0.98 -0.02
C LEU A 98 3.69 -0.16 -0.66
N GLN A 99 4.95 -0.61 -0.56
CA GLN A 99 6.09 0.08 -1.16
C GLN A 99 5.91 0.28 -2.67
N ARG A 100 5.43 -0.75 -3.39
CA ARG A 100 5.18 -0.65 -4.84
C ARG A 100 4.05 0.30 -5.20
N LYS A 101 2.98 0.34 -4.41
CA LYS A 101 1.89 1.30 -4.57
C LYS A 101 2.43 2.72 -4.36
N LEU A 102 3.20 2.97 -3.30
CA LEU A 102 3.81 4.28 -3.04
C LEU A 102 4.75 4.70 -4.17
N VAL A 103 5.59 3.79 -4.66
CA VAL A 103 6.44 4.03 -5.84
C VAL A 103 5.59 4.44 -7.04
N ARG A 104 4.51 3.70 -7.37
CA ARG A 104 3.63 4.06 -8.48
C ARG A 104 2.93 5.41 -8.30
N LEU A 105 2.64 5.81 -7.07
CA LEU A 105 1.94 7.05 -6.77
C LEU A 105 2.87 8.27 -6.79
N TYR A 106 4.14 8.11 -6.40
CA TYR A 106 5.07 9.21 -6.17
C TYR A 106 6.26 9.26 -7.12
N GLU A 107 6.72 8.14 -7.67
CA GLU A 107 7.79 8.15 -8.66
C GLU A 107 7.24 8.65 -10.01
N ARG A 108 7.96 9.61 -10.59
CA ARG A 108 7.63 10.35 -11.81
C ARG A 108 8.28 9.72 -13.03
#